data_AF-A0A166LXW7-F1
#
_entry.id   AF-A0A166LXW7-F1
#
_cell.length_a   1.000
_cell.length_b   1.000
_cell.length_c   1.000
_cell.angle_alpha   90.00
_cell.angle_beta   90.00
_cell.angle_gamma   90.00
#
_symmetry.space_group_name_H-M   'P 1'
#
loop_
_entity.id
_entity.type
_entity.pdbx_description
1 polymer ?
#
loop_
_entity_poly.entity_id
_entity_poly.type
_entity_poly.pdbx_seq_one_letter_code
_entity_poly.pdbx_strand_id
1 'polypeptide(L)'
;MFPASWSAVPSGVSAGASLALAYLLLVRLTRWRVYNRLHRRYARLVRNPKAPMTATEAQDITHASTVWDLGAVQANALSFAIVRTYAIPSISKVLCSSRELKAEPSVSKRYIDTAIIVGTWSLCPISGTGPPTELYASETKTEPKTEPDPRAFIGIARMNWLHAHYPISNDDYLYTLSLFILEPVRWAKKYGWRPLSPLEVRARLVFYTRIGELMGIRGIPATVEELTVWSEEYEKQHMVPAETNREVAQGMMTELSSVVPRFARGMFQRVLICIFDERTRVAMQLPEQPAWMHALIHVAASFFKFTQGHILPPWIPRKPIVPMKTPSPPADDSLARMHPAWRVTKPWYMPRSTGLRSVLECAMAAVGMKSKDEVPGLKYGEEGYRLEELGPMRWKDAGHTEVMKMAEEMMGCPVRGAWARSSTVEK
;
A
#
# COMPACT_ATOMS: atom_id res chain seq x y z
N MET A 1 2.77 -37.68 65.12
CA MET A 1 3.22 -38.26 63.84
C MET A 1 2.60 -37.41 62.73
N PHE A 2 3.29 -36.37 62.27
CA PHE A 2 2.82 -35.55 61.15
C PHE A 2 3.58 -35.98 59.88
N PRO A 3 2.91 -36.37 58.79
CA PRO A 3 3.59 -36.71 57.56
C PRO A 3 3.99 -35.41 56.85
N ALA A 4 5.29 -35.25 56.64
CA ALA A 4 5.85 -34.17 55.84
C ALA A 4 5.63 -34.47 54.34
N SER A 5 4.46 -34.13 53.81
CA SER A 5 4.27 -34.04 52.35
C SER A 5 4.59 -32.62 51.90
N TRP A 6 5.88 -32.31 51.76
CA TRP A 6 6.30 -31.14 50.99
C TRP A 6 6.08 -31.48 49.51
N SER A 7 4.93 -31.04 49.01
CA SER A 7 4.60 -30.98 47.59
C SER A 7 5.78 -30.42 46.81
N ALA A 8 6.30 -31.20 45.87
CA ALA A 8 7.38 -30.80 44.98
C ALA A 8 7.01 -29.48 44.29
N VAL A 9 7.63 -28.39 44.71
CA VAL A 9 7.55 -27.12 43.99
C VAL A 9 8.16 -27.39 42.62
N PRO A 10 7.44 -27.14 41.50
CA PRO A 10 7.99 -27.34 40.17
C PRO A 10 9.29 -26.54 40.09
N SER A 11 10.40 -27.20 39.75
CA SER A 11 11.69 -26.52 39.57
C SER A 11 11.49 -25.36 38.57
N GLY A 12 12.15 -24.21 38.76
CA GLY A 12 11.95 -23.04 37.91
C GLY A 12 12.07 -23.32 36.40
N VAL A 13 12.80 -24.37 36.03
CA VAL A 13 12.91 -24.93 34.67
C VAL A 13 11.57 -25.45 34.14
N SER A 14 10.81 -26.19 34.95
CA SER A 14 9.49 -26.73 34.57
C SER A 14 8.42 -25.64 34.42
N ALA A 15 8.48 -24.59 35.25
CA ALA A 15 7.61 -23.42 35.13
C ALA A 15 7.92 -22.62 33.84
N GLY A 16 9.20 -22.41 33.54
CA GLY A 16 9.65 -21.75 32.30
C GLY A 16 9.25 -22.50 31.04
N ALA A 17 9.43 -23.83 31.01
CA ALA A 17 9.01 -24.67 29.88
C ALA A 17 7.49 -24.62 29.67
N SER A 18 6.70 -24.65 30.76
CA SER A 18 5.24 -24.56 30.70
C SER A 18 4.78 -23.21 30.14
N LEU A 19 5.41 -22.10 30.56
CA LEU A 19 5.13 -20.76 30.03
C LEU A 19 5.47 -20.65 28.54
N ALA A 20 6.62 -21.20 28.12
CA ALA A 20 7.03 -21.22 26.72
C ALA A 20 6.04 -22.02 25.85
N LEU A 21 5.61 -23.20 26.29
CA LEU A 21 4.61 -24.01 25.59
C LEU A 21 3.25 -23.32 25.54
N ALA A 22 2.80 -22.73 26.65
CA ALA A 22 1.55 -21.97 26.68
C ALA A 22 1.58 -20.77 25.72
N TYR A 23 2.72 -20.06 25.66
CA TYR A 23 2.92 -18.98 24.71
C TYR A 23 2.90 -19.46 23.26
N LEU A 24 3.62 -20.52 22.91
CA LEU A 24 3.63 -21.07 21.56
C LEU A 24 2.24 -21.60 21.14
N LEU A 25 1.49 -22.17 22.08
CA LEU A 25 0.09 -22.56 21.85
C LEU A 25 -0.78 -21.32 21.59
N LEU A 26 -0.64 -20.26 22.39
CA LEU A 26 -1.34 -19.00 22.16
C LEU A 26 -1.03 -18.46 20.76
N VAL A 27 0.26 -18.37 20.38
CA VAL A 27 0.68 -17.94 19.04
C VAL A 27 0.00 -18.81 17.97
N ARG A 28 0.04 -20.14 18.12
CA ARG A 28 -0.55 -21.06 17.14
C ARG A 28 -2.07 -20.89 17.00
N LEU A 29 -2.80 -20.76 18.12
CA LEU A 29 -4.25 -20.58 18.14
C LEU A 29 -4.69 -19.21 17.62
N THR A 30 -3.84 -18.20 17.76
CA THR A 30 -4.17 -16.82 17.41
C THR A 30 -3.73 -16.44 15.99
N ARG A 31 -2.65 -17.04 15.46
CA ARG A 31 -2.05 -16.77 14.14
C ARG A 31 -3.03 -16.89 12.99
N TRP A 32 -3.92 -17.89 13.04
CA TRP A 32 -4.87 -18.19 11.96
C TRP A 32 -6.26 -17.59 12.16
N ARG A 33 -6.44 -16.68 13.14
CA ARG A 33 -7.76 -16.13 13.48
C ARG A 33 -8.42 -15.40 12.31
N VAL A 34 -7.68 -14.51 11.64
CA VAL A 34 -8.18 -13.74 10.47
C VAL A 34 -8.52 -14.69 9.33
N TYR A 35 -7.58 -15.56 8.96
CA TYR A 35 -7.78 -16.58 7.92
C TYR A 35 -9.02 -17.46 8.18
N ASN A 36 -9.15 -18.01 9.39
CA ASN A 36 -10.25 -18.91 9.75
C ASN A 36 -11.59 -18.18 9.87
N ARG A 37 -11.61 -16.92 10.31
CA ARG A 37 -12.82 -16.08 10.29
C ARG A 37 -13.26 -15.85 8.84
N LEU A 38 -12.33 -15.47 7.97
CA LEU A 38 -12.58 -15.16 6.57
C LEU A 38 -13.15 -16.37 5.81
N HIS A 39 -12.52 -17.55 5.96
CA HIS A 39 -12.97 -18.78 5.29
C HIS A 39 -14.31 -19.30 5.80
N ARG A 40 -14.65 -19.03 7.07
CA ARG A 40 -15.98 -19.35 7.62
C ARG A 40 -17.05 -18.40 7.08
N ARG A 41 -16.77 -17.09 7.06
CA ARG A 41 -17.70 -16.06 6.56
C ARG A 41 -18.01 -16.29 5.07
N TYR A 42 -16.98 -16.52 4.27
CA TYR A 42 -17.10 -16.72 2.83
C TYR A 42 -17.08 -18.20 2.42
N ALA A 43 -17.55 -19.11 3.30
CA ALA A 43 -17.56 -20.55 3.04
C ALA A 43 -18.30 -20.90 1.74
N ARG A 44 -19.30 -20.11 1.34
CA ARG A 44 -20.01 -20.28 0.06
C ARG A 44 -19.07 -20.18 -1.15
N LEU A 45 -18.12 -19.24 -1.11
CA LEU A 45 -17.14 -18.98 -2.19
C LEU A 45 -16.00 -19.99 -2.15
N VAL A 46 -15.68 -20.54 -0.97
CA VAL A 46 -14.70 -21.62 -0.81
C VAL A 46 -15.26 -22.94 -1.34
N ARG A 47 -16.51 -23.28 -1.00
CA ARG A 47 -17.18 -24.52 -1.45
C ARG A 47 -17.47 -24.52 -2.94
N ASN A 48 -17.79 -23.37 -3.52
CA ASN A 48 -17.99 -23.21 -4.96
C ASN A 48 -17.08 -22.09 -5.50
N PRO A 49 -15.84 -22.42 -5.92
CA PRO A 49 -14.89 -21.44 -6.45
C PRO A 49 -15.36 -20.70 -7.71
N LYS A 50 -16.42 -21.17 -8.39
CA LYS A 50 -17.02 -20.51 -9.56
C LYS A 50 -18.19 -19.59 -9.20
N ALA A 51 -18.69 -19.62 -7.96
CA ALA A 51 -19.82 -18.78 -7.53
C ALA A 51 -19.45 -17.29 -7.66
N PRO A 52 -20.36 -16.41 -8.13
CA PRO A 52 -20.07 -15.00 -8.30
C PRO A 52 -19.68 -14.34 -6.97
N MET A 53 -18.70 -13.44 -7.06
CA MET A 53 -18.18 -12.63 -5.95
C MET A 53 -18.40 -11.17 -6.31
N THR A 54 -19.04 -10.42 -5.42
CA THR A 54 -19.25 -8.98 -5.64
C THR A 54 -17.96 -8.19 -5.38
N ALA A 55 -17.84 -6.98 -5.92
CA ALA A 55 -16.68 -6.11 -5.66
C ALA A 55 -16.52 -5.78 -4.16
N THR A 56 -17.63 -5.61 -3.42
CA THR A 56 -17.60 -5.36 -1.98
C THR A 56 -17.06 -6.57 -1.20
N GLU A 57 -17.49 -7.80 -1.54
CA GLU A 57 -16.94 -9.01 -0.91
C GLU A 57 -15.47 -9.22 -1.27
N ALA A 58 -15.11 -8.96 -2.52
CA ALA A 58 -13.73 -9.01 -3.00
C ALA A 58 -12.84 -8.01 -2.24
N GLN A 59 -13.35 -6.80 -1.99
CA GLN A 59 -12.69 -5.78 -1.19
C GLN A 59 -12.53 -6.22 0.28
N ASP A 60 -13.58 -6.76 0.91
CA ASP A 60 -13.53 -7.25 2.30
C ASP A 60 -12.51 -8.39 2.47
N ILE A 61 -12.49 -9.34 1.53
CA ILE A 61 -11.49 -10.42 1.51
C ILE A 61 -10.07 -9.86 1.31
N THR A 62 -9.91 -8.87 0.43
CA THR A 62 -8.61 -8.23 0.18
C THR A 62 -8.12 -7.48 1.42
N HIS A 63 -8.99 -6.73 2.11
CA HIS A 63 -8.70 -6.02 3.36
C HIS A 63 -8.13 -6.95 4.44
N ALA A 64 -8.69 -8.15 4.60
CA ALA A 64 -8.23 -9.10 5.61
C ALA A 64 -6.73 -9.40 5.47
N SER A 65 -6.28 -9.64 4.23
CA SER A 65 -4.88 -9.89 3.93
C SER A 65 -4.01 -8.62 3.98
N THR A 66 -4.52 -7.48 3.50
CA THR A 66 -3.76 -6.22 3.33
C THR A 66 -3.62 -5.41 4.61
N VAL A 67 -4.56 -5.52 5.54
CA VAL A 67 -4.55 -4.71 6.77
C VAL A 67 -4.26 -5.58 7.99
N TRP A 68 -4.91 -6.75 8.10
CA TRP A 68 -4.98 -7.49 9.36
C TRP A 68 -4.07 -8.71 9.46
N ASP A 69 -3.52 -9.19 8.35
CA ASP A 69 -2.70 -10.42 8.35
C ASP A 69 -1.28 -10.20 7.81
N LEU A 70 -1.16 -9.78 6.55
CA LEU A 70 0.11 -9.69 5.81
C LEU A 70 0.53 -8.24 5.53
N GLY A 71 0.07 -7.27 6.33
CA GLY A 71 0.06 -5.86 5.95
C GLY A 71 1.38 -5.26 5.47
N ALA A 72 2.50 -5.52 6.16
CA ALA A 72 3.81 -5.03 5.71
C ALA A 72 4.29 -5.69 4.40
N VAL A 73 4.07 -7.00 4.24
CA VAL A 73 4.42 -7.74 3.02
C VAL A 73 3.59 -7.24 1.84
N GLN A 74 2.32 -6.99 2.08
CA GLN A 74 1.35 -6.46 1.12
C GLN A 74 1.69 -5.04 0.67
N ALA A 75 1.99 -4.14 1.60
CA ALA A 75 2.41 -2.77 1.29
C ALA A 75 3.71 -2.76 0.47
N ASN A 76 4.72 -3.54 0.88
CA ASN A 76 5.99 -3.61 0.15
C ASN A 76 5.83 -4.22 -1.25
N ALA A 77 4.92 -5.19 -1.42
CA ALA A 77 4.62 -5.76 -2.73
C ALA A 77 4.04 -4.73 -3.70
N LEU A 78 3.17 -3.83 -3.24
CA LEU A 78 2.64 -2.74 -4.06
C LEU A 78 3.70 -1.69 -4.39
N SER A 79 4.58 -1.36 -3.44
CA SER A 79 5.73 -0.49 -3.72
C SER A 79 6.64 -1.11 -4.78
N PHE A 80 6.89 -2.43 -4.69
CA PHE A 80 7.67 -3.17 -5.69
C PHE A 80 6.96 -3.23 -7.05
N ALA A 81 5.65 -3.43 -7.08
CA ALA A 81 4.84 -3.42 -8.30
C ALA A 81 5.02 -2.10 -9.08
N ILE A 82 4.96 -0.95 -8.38
CA ILE A 82 5.20 0.36 -9.01
C ILE A 82 6.61 0.41 -9.60
N VAL A 83 7.64 0.02 -8.84
CA VAL A 83 9.02 0.05 -9.32
C VAL A 83 9.23 -0.88 -10.52
N ARG A 84 8.58 -2.06 -10.55
CA ARG A 84 8.69 -2.98 -11.69
C ARG A 84 8.23 -2.37 -13.01
N THR A 85 7.29 -1.41 -12.99
CA THR A 85 6.88 -0.68 -14.21
C THR A 85 7.99 0.18 -14.81
N TYR A 86 9.00 0.55 -14.02
CA TYR A 86 10.14 1.36 -14.48
C TYR A 86 11.02 0.59 -15.47
N ALA A 87 10.90 -0.73 -15.52
CA ALA A 87 11.59 -1.59 -16.45
C ALA A 87 10.91 -1.67 -17.84
N ILE A 88 9.79 -0.98 -18.05
CA ILE A 88 9.09 -0.91 -19.33
C ILE A 88 9.38 0.44 -20.01
N PRO A 89 10.01 0.48 -21.20
CA PRO A 89 10.42 1.73 -21.83
C PRO A 89 9.27 2.71 -22.17
N SER A 90 8.08 2.23 -22.55
CA SER A 90 6.90 3.08 -22.77
C SER A 90 6.50 3.83 -21.50
N ILE A 91 6.49 3.12 -20.37
CA ILE A 91 6.15 3.68 -19.06
C ILE A 91 7.28 4.60 -18.56
N SER A 92 8.53 4.14 -18.55
CA SER A 92 9.65 4.92 -18.02
C SER A 92 9.88 6.24 -18.78
N LYS A 93 9.58 6.30 -20.09
CA LYS A 93 9.58 7.55 -20.85
C LYS A 93 8.58 8.58 -20.30
N VAL A 94 7.36 8.16 -19.97
CA VAL A 94 6.35 9.02 -19.33
C VAL A 94 6.81 9.45 -17.94
N LEU A 95 7.41 8.55 -17.18
CA LEU A 95 7.94 8.84 -15.84
C LEU A 95 9.10 9.86 -15.88
N CYS A 96 10.02 9.71 -16.82
CA CYS A 96 11.11 10.66 -17.05
C CYS A 96 10.58 12.02 -17.51
N SER A 97 9.61 12.05 -18.43
CA SER A 97 9.07 13.31 -18.98
C SER A 97 8.30 14.11 -17.93
N SER A 98 7.71 13.46 -16.92
CA SER A 98 7.02 14.14 -15.83
C SER A 98 7.97 14.92 -14.91
N ARG A 99 9.27 14.59 -14.88
CA ARG A 99 10.31 15.17 -13.99
C ARG A 99 10.09 14.96 -12.48
N GLU A 100 9.05 14.24 -12.09
CA GLU A 100 8.70 13.95 -10.70
C GLU A 100 9.55 12.83 -10.07
N LEU A 101 10.44 12.20 -10.84
CA LEU A 101 11.36 11.14 -10.37
C LEU A 101 12.85 11.54 -10.47
N LYS A 102 13.16 12.80 -10.80
CA LYS A 102 14.53 13.24 -11.09
C LYS A 102 15.29 13.88 -9.91
N ALA A 103 14.59 14.42 -8.91
CA ALA A 103 15.24 15.11 -7.79
C ALA A 103 14.43 15.02 -6.48
N GLU A 104 15.11 15.14 -5.34
CA GLU A 104 14.42 15.46 -4.09
C GLU A 104 13.96 16.93 -4.12
N PRO A 105 12.78 17.28 -3.58
CA PRO A 105 11.83 16.42 -2.86
C PRO A 105 10.71 15.81 -3.73
N SER A 106 10.76 15.95 -5.06
CA SER A 106 9.66 15.54 -5.95
C SER A 106 9.44 14.03 -5.96
N VAL A 107 10.50 13.22 -5.88
CA VAL A 107 10.40 11.75 -5.78
C VAL A 107 9.59 11.34 -4.54
N SER A 108 9.93 11.90 -3.38
CA SER A 108 9.23 11.66 -2.11
C SER A 108 7.75 12.05 -2.20
N LYS A 109 7.47 13.21 -2.81
CA LYS A 109 6.09 13.70 -2.99
C LYS A 109 5.28 12.77 -3.90
N ARG A 110 5.84 12.41 -5.06
CA ARG A 110 5.18 11.50 -6.00
C ARG A 110 4.85 10.17 -5.34
N TYR A 111 5.78 9.63 -4.55
CA TYR A 111 5.57 8.37 -3.85
C TYR A 111 4.43 8.48 -2.83
N ILE A 112 4.43 9.50 -1.97
CA ILE A 112 3.37 9.66 -0.96
C ILE A 112 2.00 9.95 -1.62
N ASP A 113 1.94 10.75 -2.69
CA ASP A 113 0.70 10.99 -3.43
C ASP A 113 0.13 9.69 -3.98
N THR A 114 0.98 8.87 -4.60
CA THR A 114 0.58 7.56 -5.14
C THR A 114 0.13 6.64 -4.00
N ALA A 115 0.85 6.60 -2.89
CA ALA A 115 0.49 5.78 -1.73
C ALA A 115 -0.84 6.20 -1.09
N ILE A 116 -1.13 7.51 -1.05
CA ILE A 116 -2.41 8.03 -0.56
C ILE A 116 -3.52 7.68 -1.55
N ILE A 117 -3.37 7.97 -2.83
CA ILE A 117 -4.40 7.70 -3.84
C ILE A 117 -4.72 6.19 -3.88
N VAL A 118 -3.69 5.34 -4.03
CA VAL A 118 -3.83 3.88 -4.05
C VAL A 118 -4.40 3.35 -2.75
N GLY A 119 -3.87 3.81 -1.62
CA GLY A 119 -4.35 3.42 -0.29
C GLY A 119 -5.82 3.80 -0.08
N THR A 120 -6.26 4.92 -0.65
CA THR A 120 -7.62 5.42 -0.52
C THR A 120 -8.62 4.49 -1.19
N TRP A 121 -8.49 4.18 -2.49
CA TRP A 121 -9.43 3.26 -3.13
C TRP A 121 -9.28 1.82 -2.64
N SER A 122 -8.11 1.46 -2.12
CA SER A 122 -7.88 0.13 -1.55
C SER A 122 -8.64 -0.05 -0.24
N LEU A 123 -8.72 1.00 0.60
CA LEU A 123 -9.28 0.93 1.95
C LEU A 123 -10.71 1.48 2.07
N CYS A 124 -11.05 2.50 1.31
CA CYS A 124 -12.37 3.12 1.34
C CYS A 124 -13.37 2.32 0.47
N PRO A 125 -14.67 2.32 0.81
CA PRO A 125 -15.68 1.53 0.11
C PRO A 125 -15.68 1.75 -1.41
N ILE A 126 -15.62 0.65 -2.18
CA ILE A 126 -15.68 0.69 -3.65
C ILE A 126 -17.10 0.59 -4.22
N SER A 127 -18.11 0.65 -3.34
CA SER A 127 -19.53 0.61 -3.68
C SER A 127 -20.20 1.90 -3.21
N GLY A 128 -20.93 2.56 -4.12
CA GLY A 128 -21.69 3.78 -3.83
C GLY A 128 -23.12 3.52 -3.33
N THR A 129 -23.66 2.31 -3.48
CA THR A 129 -25.08 2.00 -3.28
C THR A 129 -25.35 0.88 -2.27
N GLY A 130 -24.31 0.34 -1.64
CA GLY A 130 -24.41 -0.76 -0.67
C GLY A 130 -23.62 -0.49 0.62
N PRO A 131 -23.85 -1.27 1.68
CA PRO A 131 -23.11 -1.12 2.92
C PRO A 131 -21.60 -1.30 2.68
N PRO A 132 -20.74 -0.61 3.45
CA PRO A 132 -19.30 -0.79 3.34
C PRO A 132 -18.90 -2.22 3.75
N THR A 133 -17.63 -2.57 3.52
CA THR A 133 -17.07 -3.86 3.97
C THR A 133 -17.17 -4.00 5.49
N GLU A 134 -17.25 -5.23 6.01
CA GLU A 134 -17.31 -5.47 7.46
C GLU A 134 -16.07 -4.89 8.13
N LEU A 135 -14.90 -5.14 7.53
CA LEU A 135 -13.64 -4.65 8.06
C LEU A 135 -13.58 -3.13 8.11
N TYR A 136 -14.04 -2.44 7.06
CA TYR A 136 -14.13 -0.99 7.06
C TYR A 136 -15.08 -0.48 8.15
N ALA A 137 -16.30 -1.03 8.21
CA ALA A 137 -17.30 -0.65 9.21
C ALA A 137 -16.80 -0.86 10.65
N SER A 138 -16.02 -1.93 10.90
CA SER A 138 -15.47 -2.23 12.21
C SER A 138 -14.44 -1.18 12.69
N GLU A 139 -13.65 -0.63 11.77
CA GLU A 139 -12.60 0.36 12.05
C GLU A 139 -13.16 1.78 12.18
N THR A 140 -14.15 2.10 11.34
CA THR A 140 -14.78 3.42 11.35
C THR A 140 -15.91 3.53 12.37
N LYS A 141 -16.43 2.39 12.87
CA LYS A 141 -17.67 2.29 13.66
C LYS A 141 -18.88 2.86 12.89
N THR A 142 -18.84 2.77 11.57
CA THR A 142 -19.87 3.31 10.68
C THR A 142 -21.05 2.35 10.59
N GLU A 143 -22.27 2.88 10.75
CA GLU A 143 -23.48 2.08 10.57
C GLU A 143 -23.80 1.87 9.07
N PRO A 144 -24.41 0.72 8.69
CA PRO A 144 -24.75 0.39 7.30
C PRO A 144 -25.62 1.41 6.54
N LYS A 145 -26.24 2.38 7.24
CA LYS A 145 -27.20 3.36 6.70
C LYS A 145 -26.63 4.78 6.53
N THR A 146 -25.33 4.96 6.70
CA THR A 146 -24.68 6.28 6.51
C THR A 146 -24.48 6.60 5.03
N GLU A 147 -24.32 7.89 4.73
CA GLU A 147 -24.01 8.36 3.37
C GLU A 147 -22.76 7.64 2.81
N PRO A 148 -22.73 7.31 1.50
CA PRO A 148 -21.60 6.63 0.89
C PRO A 148 -20.31 7.44 1.04
N ASP A 149 -19.20 6.78 1.35
CA ASP A 149 -17.89 7.43 1.41
C ASP A 149 -17.35 7.64 -0.02
N PRO A 150 -17.17 8.88 -0.50
CA PRO A 150 -16.81 9.16 -1.89
C PRO A 150 -15.33 8.96 -2.18
N ARG A 151 -14.49 8.72 -1.17
CA ARG A 151 -13.03 8.85 -1.30
C ARG A 151 -12.41 7.89 -2.30
N ALA A 152 -12.90 6.64 -2.39
CA ALA A 152 -12.40 5.69 -3.37
C ALA A 152 -12.59 6.22 -4.80
N PHE A 153 -13.76 6.77 -5.08
CA PHE A 153 -14.12 7.31 -6.39
C PHE A 153 -13.40 8.62 -6.71
N ILE A 154 -13.26 9.53 -5.74
CA ILE A 154 -12.45 10.75 -5.92
C ILE A 154 -10.98 10.39 -6.22
N GLY A 155 -10.42 9.39 -5.51
CA GLY A 155 -9.07 8.91 -5.76
C GLY A 155 -8.88 8.32 -7.16
N ILE A 156 -9.83 7.51 -7.63
CA ILE A 156 -9.80 6.94 -8.99
C ILE A 156 -10.00 8.04 -10.04
N ALA A 157 -10.97 8.93 -9.86
CA ALA A 157 -11.22 10.05 -10.75
C ALA A 157 -9.99 10.98 -10.85
N ARG A 158 -9.32 11.26 -9.74
CA ARG A 158 -8.07 12.03 -9.75
C ARG A 158 -6.98 11.30 -10.52
N MET A 159 -6.83 10.00 -10.34
CA MET A 159 -5.86 9.21 -11.10
C MET A 159 -6.15 9.25 -12.60
N ASN A 160 -7.42 9.07 -13.01
CA ASN A 160 -7.84 9.15 -14.41
C ASN A 160 -7.53 10.53 -15.00
N TRP A 161 -7.86 11.61 -14.28
CA TRP A 161 -7.57 12.98 -14.72
C TRP A 161 -6.06 13.22 -14.89
N LEU A 162 -5.25 12.80 -13.92
CA LEU A 162 -3.79 12.94 -13.99
C LEU A 162 -3.22 12.16 -15.17
N HIS A 163 -3.68 10.94 -15.39
CA HIS A 163 -3.18 10.09 -16.46
C HIS A 163 -3.64 10.52 -17.87
N ALA A 164 -4.78 11.18 -18.00
CA ALA A 164 -5.29 11.70 -19.29
C ALA A 164 -4.34 12.70 -19.96
N HIS A 165 -3.41 13.30 -19.19
CA HIS A 165 -2.40 14.23 -19.69
C HIS A 165 -1.19 13.53 -20.33
N TYR A 166 -1.17 12.19 -20.37
CA TYR A 166 -0.06 11.40 -20.89
C TYR A 166 -0.55 10.33 -21.88
N PRO A 167 0.21 10.04 -22.94
CA PRO A 167 -0.14 9.01 -23.92
C PRO A 167 0.18 7.62 -23.37
N ILE A 168 -0.66 7.12 -22.46
CA ILE A 168 -0.52 5.78 -21.85
C ILE A 168 -1.38 4.80 -22.64
N SER A 169 -0.78 3.71 -23.12
CA SER A 169 -1.50 2.68 -23.86
C SER A 169 -2.40 1.84 -22.94
N ASN A 170 -3.43 1.19 -23.49
CA ASN A 170 -4.26 0.25 -22.72
C ASN A 170 -3.43 -0.90 -22.14
N ASP A 171 -2.41 -1.35 -22.87
CA ASP A 171 -1.58 -2.48 -22.45
C ASP A 171 -0.64 -2.07 -21.31
N ASP A 172 -0.11 -0.85 -21.30
CA ASP A 172 0.65 -0.30 -20.16
C ASP A 172 -0.24 -0.19 -18.90
N TYR A 173 -1.51 0.22 -19.08
CA TYR A 173 -2.50 0.23 -18.01
C TYR A 173 -2.79 -1.17 -17.49
N LEU A 174 -3.08 -2.12 -18.38
CA LEU A 174 -3.41 -3.50 -18.03
C LEU A 174 -2.21 -4.20 -17.37
N TYR A 175 -0.99 -3.93 -17.83
CA TYR A 175 0.23 -4.41 -17.19
C TYR A 175 0.41 -3.81 -15.81
N THR A 176 0.23 -2.51 -15.64
CA THR A 176 0.31 -1.90 -14.30
C THR A 176 -0.75 -2.51 -13.37
N LEU A 177 -1.99 -2.70 -13.85
CA LEU A 177 -3.06 -3.35 -13.09
C LEU A 177 -2.71 -4.80 -12.72
N SER A 178 -2.11 -5.56 -13.65
CA SER A 178 -1.72 -6.96 -13.40
C SER A 178 -0.74 -7.06 -12.25
N LEU A 179 0.20 -6.11 -12.12
CA LEU A 179 1.17 -6.09 -11.02
C LEU A 179 0.51 -5.87 -9.67
N PHE A 180 -0.55 -5.04 -9.58
CA PHE A 180 -1.29 -4.84 -8.33
C PHE A 180 -2.04 -6.12 -7.90
N ILE A 181 -2.35 -7.01 -8.83
CA ILE A 181 -3.00 -8.30 -8.56
C ILE A 181 -1.94 -9.37 -8.22
N LEU A 182 -0.93 -9.52 -9.08
CA LEU A 182 0.01 -10.64 -9.08
C LEU A 182 1.18 -10.46 -8.12
N GLU A 183 1.77 -9.27 -8.00
CA GLU A 183 2.94 -9.06 -7.13
C GLU A 183 2.61 -9.32 -5.66
N PRO A 184 1.48 -8.85 -5.11
CA PRO A 184 1.08 -9.21 -3.76
C PRO A 184 0.89 -10.72 -3.53
N VAL A 185 0.51 -11.49 -4.54
CA VAL A 185 0.40 -12.96 -4.45
C VAL A 185 1.80 -13.59 -4.40
N ARG A 186 2.70 -13.15 -5.28
CA ARG A 186 4.11 -13.60 -5.34
C ARG A 186 4.86 -13.29 -4.03
N TRP A 187 4.69 -12.07 -3.52
CA TRP A 187 5.31 -11.60 -2.28
C TRP A 187 4.78 -12.33 -1.05
N ALA A 188 3.48 -12.57 -0.94
CA ALA A 188 2.93 -13.37 0.16
C ALA A 188 3.54 -14.78 0.19
N LYS A 189 3.71 -15.43 -0.98
CA LYS A 189 4.35 -16.74 -1.08
C LYS A 189 5.84 -16.71 -0.67
N LYS A 190 6.57 -15.69 -1.13
CA LYS A 190 8.04 -15.57 -0.96
C LYS A 190 8.46 -15.04 0.42
N TYR A 191 7.78 -14.02 0.92
CA TYR A 191 8.16 -13.25 2.11
C TYR A 191 7.12 -13.28 3.23
N GLY A 192 5.88 -13.71 2.95
CA GLY A 192 4.83 -13.85 3.94
C GLY A 192 5.03 -15.07 4.83
N TRP A 193 4.53 -14.96 6.07
CA TRP A 193 4.46 -16.10 6.99
C TRP A 193 3.57 -17.24 6.43
N ARG A 194 2.62 -16.91 5.54
CA ARG A 194 1.82 -17.83 4.72
C ARG A 194 1.61 -17.28 3.31
N PRO A 195 1.34 -18.15 2.31
CA PRO A 195 0.77 -17.71 1.05
C PRO A 195 -0.68 -17.26 1.23
N LEU A 196 -1.21 -16.56 0.22
CA LEU A 196 -2.65 -16.34 0.12
C LEU A 196 -3.40 -17.63 -0.21
N SER A 197 -4.63 -17.74 0.30
CA SER A 197 -5.59 -18.75 -0.12
C SER A 197 -6.10 -18.49 -1.54
N PRO A 198 -6.61 -19.51 -2.25
CA PRO A 198 -7.29 -19.33 -3.53
C PRO A 198 -8.44 -18.32 -3.48
N LEU A 199 -9.15 -18.24 -2.35
CA LEU A 199 -10.19 -17.24 -2.11
C LEU A 199 -9.63 -15.81 -2.16
N GLU A 200 -8.52 -15.56 -1.45
CA GLU A 200 -7.86 -14.25 -1.42
C GLU A 200 -7.26 -13.85 -2.77
N VAL A 201 -6.66 -14.81 -3.50
CA VAL A 201 -6.12 -14.57 -4.85
C VAL A 201 -7.25 -14.17 -5.81
N ARG A 202 -8.36 -14.93 -5.81
CA ARG A 202 -9.53 -14.63 -6.64
C ARG A 202 -10.17 -13.29 -6.28
N ALA A 203 -10.30 -12.98 -4.98
CA ALA A 203 -10.84 -11.71 -4.53
C ALA A 203 -10.01 -10.52 -5.00
N ARG A 204 -8.67 -10.64 -5.04
CA ARG A 204 -7.83 -9.58 -5.60
C ARG A 204 -8.12 -9.32 -7.07
N LEU A 205 -8.26 -10.38 -7.88
CA LEU A 205 -8.62 -10.23 -9.28
C LEU A 205 -9.96 -9.50 -9.42
N VAL A 206 -11.00 -9.94 -8.72
CA VAL A 206 -12.33 -9.31 -8.80
C VAL A 206 -12.28 -7.84 -8.34
N PHE A 207 -11.59 -7.57 -7.23
CA PHE A 207 -11.48 -6.21 -6.69
C PHE A 207 -10.75 -5.27 -7.66
N TYR A 208 -9.58 -5.65 -8.16
CA TYR A 208 -8.82 -4.81 -9.07
C TYR A 208 -9.39 -4.79 -10.49
N THR A 209 -10.16 -5.80 -10.91
CA THR A 209 -10.95 -5.72 -12.15
C THR A 209 -11.94 -4.57 -12.05
N ARG A 210 -12.64 -4.43 -10.91
CA ARG A 210 -13.54 -3.30 -10.68
C ARG A 210 -12.81 -1.95 -10.72
N ILE A 211 -11.62 -1.86 -10.13
CA ILE A 211 -10.78 -0.65 -10.23
C ILE A 211 -10.40 -0.39 -11.69
N GLY A 212 -9.97 -1.40 -12.42
CA GLY A 212 -9.59 -1.29 -13.83
C GLY A 212 -10.73 -0.82 -14.71
N GLU A 213 -11.95 -1.33 -14.51
CA GLU A 213 -13.17 -0.85 -15.18
C GLU A 213 -13.42 0.64 -14.91
N LEU A 214 -13.31 1.08 -13.66
CA LEU A 214 -13.47 2.50 -13.27
C LEU A 214 -12.35 3.39 -13.84
N MET A 215 -11.21 2.80 -14.17
CA MET A 215 -10.09 3.46 -14.86
C MET A 215 -10.18 3.35 -16.39
N GLY A 216 -11.21 2.70 -16.94
CA GLY A 216 -11.40 2.53 -18.38
C GLY A 216 -10.46 1.50 -19.04
N ILE A 217 -9.84 0.63 -18.25
CA ILE A 217 -8.93 -0.43 -18.73
C ILE A 217 -9.76 -1.54 -19.39
N ARG A 218 -9.38 -1.94 -20.60
CA ARG A 218 -10.09 -2.94 -21.40
C ARG A 218 -9.28 -4.23 -21.51
N GLY A 219 -9.99 -5.33 -21.75
CA GLY A 219 -9.38 -6.64 -22.02
C GLY A 219 -8.75 -7.30 -20.79
N ILE A 220 -9.23 -6.97 -19.58
CA ILE A 220 -8.75 -7.59 -18.33
C ILE A 220 -9.10 -9.09 -18.35
N PRO A 221 -8.12 -10.01 -18.28
CA PRO A 221 -8.39 -11.44 -18.25
C PRO A 221 -9.28 -11.87 -17.08
N ALA A 222 -10.14 -12.86 -17.32
CA ALA A 222 -11.18 -13.28 -16.37
C ALA A 222 -10.65 -14.17 -15.24
N THR A 223 -9.45 -14.73 -15.42
CA THR A 223 -8.80 -15.62 -14.46
C THR A 223 -7.39 -15.15 -14.13
N VAL A 224 -6.89 -15.57 -12.96
CA VAL A 224 -5.54 -15.22 -12.50
C VAL A 224 -4.49 -15.91 -13.37
N GLU A 225 -4.81 -17.11 -13.85
CA GLU A 225 -4.00 -17.91 -14.74
C GLU A 225 -3.80 -17.19 -16.09
N GLU A 226 -4.89 -16.76 -16.73
CA GLU A 226 -4.82 -15.99 -17.99
C GLU A 226 -4.10 -14.65 -17.78
N LEU A 227 -4.36 -13.94 -16.69
CA LEU A 227 -3.66 -12.71 -16.35
C LEU A 227 -2.15 -12.92 -16.15
N THR A 228 -1.76 -14.05 -15.55
CA THR A 228 -0.36 -14.42 -15.35
C THR A 228 0.32 -14.65 -16.69
N VAL A 229 -0.29 -15.45 -17.58
CA VAL A 229 0.24 -15.71 -18.93
C VAL A 229 0.34 -14.42 -19.74
N TRP A 230 -0.71 -13.59 -19.73
CA TRP A 230 -0.72 -12.31 -20.42
C TRP A 230 0.40 -11.38 -19.91
N SER A 231 0.54 -11.27 -18.59
CA SER A 231 1.57 -10.43 -17.98
C SER A 231 2.98 -10.92 -18.29
N GLU A 232 3.22 -12.23 -18.28
CA GLU A 232 4.52 -12.81 -18.61
C GLU A 232 4.90 -12.57 -20.07
N GLU A 233 3.93 -12.65 -20.98
CA GLU A 233 4.15 -12.39 -22.40
C GLU A 233 4.39 -10.90 -22.67
N TYR A 234 3.62 -10.03 -22.02
CA TYR A 234 3.85 -8.59 -22.06
C TYR A 234 5.28 -8.23 -21.64
N GLU A 235 5.75 -8.79 -20.52
CA GLU A 235 7.11 -8.55 -20.04
C GLU A 235 8.19 -9.08 -20.98
N LYS A 236 8.01 -10.27 -21.60
CA LYS A 236 8.98 -10.80 -22.57
C LYS A 236 9.19 -9.85 -23.75
N GLN A 237 8.11 -9.21 -24.19
CA GLN A 237 8.12 -8.33 -25.36
C GLN A 237 8.59 -6.91 -25.02
N HIS A 238 8.20 -6.38 -23.85
CA HIS A 238 8.35 -4.95 -23.54
C HIS A 238 9.36 -4.64 -22.43
N MET A 239 9.73 -5.59 -21.57
CA MET A 239 10.69 -5.35 -20.48
C MET A 239 12.13 -5.48 -20.97
N VAL A 240 12.56 -4.48 -21.74
CA VAL A 240 13.88 -4.44 -22.38
C VAL A 240 14.73 -3.29 -21.82
N PRO A 241 16.08 -3.38 -21.89
CA PRO A 241 16.97 -2.31 -21.46
C PRO A 241 16.68 -0.98 -22.15
N ALA A 242 16.56 0.11 -21.38
CA ALA A 242 16.45 1.46 -21.91
C ALA A 242 17.09 2.49 -20.97
N GLU A 243 17.57 3.59 -21.54
CA GLU A 243 18.19 4.68 -20.76
C GLU A 243 17.20 5.31 -19.78
N THR A 244 15.94 5.48 -20.20
CA THR A 244 14.88 6.00 -19.33
C THR A 244 14.60 5.07 -18.15
N ASN A 245 14.70 3.75 -18.32
CA ASN A 245 14.57 2.79 -17.22
C ASN A 245 15.68 2.99 -16.18
N ARG A 246 16.92 3.15 -16.65
CA ARG A 246 18.09 3.41 -15.81
C ARG A 246 17.95 4.71 -15.02
N GLU A 247 17.52 5.78 -15.68
CA GLU A 247 17.35 7.11 -15.05
C GLU A 247 16.34 7.06 -13.89
N VAL A 248 15.14 6.50 -14.11
CA VAL A 248 14.14 6.42 -13.03
C VAL A 248 14.53 5.42 -11.94
N ALA A 249 15.22 4.33 -12.28
CA ALA A 249 15.74 3.38 -11.30
C ALA A 249 16.80 4.04 -10.40
N GLN A 250 17.67 4.87 -10.96
CA GLN A 250 18.68 5.62 -10.20
C GLN A 250 18.04 6.63 -9.25
N GLY A 251 17.01 7.35 -9.69
CA GLY A 251 16.24 8.26 -8.83
C GLY A 251 15.61 7.54 -7.64
N MET A 252 15.01 6.38 -7.90
CA MET A 252 14.42 5.51 -6.86
C MET A 252 15.48 4.96 -5.89
N MET A 253 16.61 4.44 -6.39
CA MET A 253 17.68 3.93 -5.54
C MET A 253 18.27 5.01 -4.64
N THR A 254 18.38 6.24 -5.15
CA THR A 254 18.84 7.40 -4.39
C THR A 254 17.87 7.71 -3.26
N GLU A 255 16.57 7.82 -3.56
CA GLU A 255 15.52 8.09 -2.58
C GLU A 255 15.45 7.01 -1.50
N LEU A 256 15.40 5.72 -1.88
CA LEU A 256 15.31 4.63 -0.90
C LEU A 256 16.55 4.56 -0.02
N SER A 257 17.73 4.80 -0.57
CA SER A 257 18.98 4.81 0.22
C SER A 257 19.15 6.05 1.11
N SER A 258 18.31 7.08 0.96
CA SER A 258 18.37 8.28 1.79
C SER A 258 18.06 7.99 3.27
N VAL A 259 17.33 6.91 3.56
CA VAL A 259 16.93 6.49 4.91
C VAL A 259 18.07 5.91 5.74
N VAL A 260 19.17 5.51 5.09
CA VAL A 260 20.36 4.98 5.77
C VAL A 260 21.51 5.99 5.75
N PRO A 261 22.43 5.93 6.74
CA PRO A 261 23.62 6.79 6.76
C PRO A 261 24.42 6.69 5.45
N ARG A 262 25.09 7.78 5.06
CA ARG A 262 25.84 7.89 3.79
C ARG A 262 26.79 6.72 3.54
N PHE A 263 27.50 6.26 4.58
CA PHE A 263 28.46 5.16 4.47
C PHE A 263 27.80 3.80 4.16
N ALA A 264 26.53 3.61 4.51
CA ALA A 264 25.79 2.36 4.30
C ALA A 264 25.01 2.33 2.97
N ARG A 265 24.88 3.48 2.27
CA ARG A 265 24.04 3.61 1.06
C ARG A 265 24.42 2.64 -0.05
N GLY A 266 25.70 2.49 -0.33
CA GLY A 266 26.18 1.58 -1.39
C GLY A 266 25.80 0.12 -1.10
N MET A 267 26.01 -0.35 0.14
CA MET A 267 25.60 -1.71 0.53
C MET A 267 24.08 -1.87 0.48
N PHE A 268 23.33 -0.89 0.96
CA PHE A 268 21.87 -0.92 0.93
C PHE A 268 21.32 -1.02 -0.50
N GLN A 269 21.88 -0.25 -1.46
CA GLN A 269 21.51 -0.35 -2.87
C GLN A 269 21.78 -1.75 -3.44
N ARG A 270 22.91 -2.37 -3.11
CA ARG A 270 23.20 -3.77 -3.54
C ARG A 270 22.18 -4.77 -3.00
N VAL A 271 21.78 -4.62 -1.74
CA VAL A 271 20.71 -5.44 -1.14
C VAL A 271 19.38 -5.22 -1.86
N LEU A 272 19.02 -3.97 -2.18
CA LEU A 272 17.81 -3.66 -2.95
C LEU A 272 17.84 -4.31 -4.35
N ILE A 273 18.99 -4.29 -5.03
CA ILE A 273 19.13 -4.91 -6.35
C ILE A 273 18.80 -6.41 -6.30
N CYS A 274 19.20 -7.09 -5.23
CA CYS A 274 18.96 -8.53 -5.05
C CYS A 274 17.47 -8.91 -4.89
N ILE A 275 16.57 -7.93 -4.70
CA ILE A 275 15.12 -8.16 -4.60
C ILE A 275 14.50 -8.32 -6.00
N PHE A 276 15.05 -7.64 -7.01
CA PHE A 276 14.56 -7.75 -8.39
C PHE A 276 14.87 -9.11 -8.98
N ASP A 277 13.96 -9.61 -9.81
CA ASP A 277 14.28 -10.71 -10.72
C ASP A 277 15.20 -10.23 -11.83
N GLU A 278 15.80 -11.20 -12.52
CA GLU A 278 16.83 -10.98 -13.52
C GLU A 278 16.36 -10.08 -14.67
N ARG A 279 15.14 -10.28 -15.19
CA ARG A 279 14.62 -9.48 -16.32
C ARG A 279 14.46 -8.02 -15.92
N THR A 280 13.85 -7.76 -14.76
CA THR A 280 13.68 -6.39 -14.23
C THR A 280 15.03 -5.71 -13.99
N ARG A 281 15.99 -6.42 -13.38
CA ARG A 281 17.35 -5.91 -13.12
C ARG A 281 18.06 -5.51 -14.43
N VAL A 282 18.04 -6.39 -15.43
CA VAL A 282 18.67 -6.17 -16.73
C VAL A 282 18.01 -5.02 -17.47
N ALA A 283 16.67 -4.97 -17.49
CA ALA A 283 15.92 -3.90 -18.16
C ALA A 283 16.14 -2.52 -17.52
N MET A 284 16.40 -2.45 -16.21
CA MET A 284 16.81 -1.24 -15.51
C MET A 284 18.31 -0.93 -15.63
N GLN A 285 19.09 -1.79 -16.30
CA GLN A 285 20.55 -1.69 -16.40
C GLN A 285 21.26 -1.65 -15.04
N LEU A 286 20.74 -2.37 -14.05
CA LEU A 286 21.33 -2.46 -12.72
C LEU A 286 22.44 -3.53 -12.70
N PRO A 287 23.54 -3.32 -11.95
CA PRO A 287 24.65 -4.27 -11.93
C PRO A 287 24.26 -5.59 -11.27
N GLU A 288 24.76 -6.70 -11.81
CA GLU A 288 24.59 -8.02 -11.21
C GLU A 288 25.19 -8.07 -9.80
N GLN A 289 24.54 -8.80 -8.89
CA GLN A 289 25.01 -8.98 -7.52
C GLN A 289 25.52 -10.40 -7.29
N PRO A 290 26.52 -10.59 -6.42
CA PRO A 290 27.05 -11.91 -6.12
C PRO A 290 25.97 -12.87 -5.61
N ALA A 291 26.03 -14.14 -6.02
CA ALA A 291 25.06 -15.17 -5.65
C ALA A 291 24.86 -15.32 -4.13
N TRP A 292 25.91 -15.10 -3.33
CA TRP A 292 25.81 -15.16 -1.87
C TRP A 292 24.90 -14.07 -1.27
N MET A 293 24.79 -12.90 -1.90
CA MET A 293 23.89 -11.84 -1.44
C MET A 293 22.44 -12.24 -1.65
N HIS A 294 22.12 -12.83 -2.80
CA HIS A 294 20.80 -13.42 -3.06
C HIS A 294 20.50 -14.53 -2.05
N ALA A 295 21.44 -15.45 -1.81
CA ALA A 295 21.29 -16.51 -0.83
C ALA A 295 21.01 -15.97 0.58
N LEU A 296 21.71 -14.92 1.01
CA LEU A 296 21.48 -14.26 2.30
C LEU A 296 20.05 -13.71 2.42
N ILE A 297 19.53 -13.07 1.37
CA ILE A 297 18.14 -12.57 1.37
C ILE A 297 17.15 -13.74 1.46
N HIS A 298 17.40 -14.84 0.75
CA HIS A 298 16.55 -16.03 0.83
C HIS A 298 16.56 -16.69 2.22
N VAL A 299 17.73 -16.79 2.84
CA VAL A 299 17.87 -17.30 4.22
C VAL A 299 17.17 -16.36 5.20
N ALA A 300 17.41 -15.05 5.10
CA ALA A 300 16.76 -14.06 5.95
C ALA A 300 15.22 -14.11 5.80
N ALA A 301 14.71 -14.16 4.57
CA ALA A 301 13.28 -14.29 4.30
C ALA A 301 12.68 -15.57 4.92
N SER A 302 13.39 -16.71 4.79
CA SER A 302 12.95 -17.98 5.35
C SER A 302 12.94 -17.96 6.89
N PHE A 303 13.96 -17.35 7.50
CA PHE A 303 14.03 -17.13 8.93
C PHE A 303 12.90 -16.20 9.42
N PHE A 304 12.65 -15.08 8.73
CA PHE A 304 11.54 -14.19 9.07
C PHE A 304 10.18 -14.87 8.92
N LYS A 305 9.98 -15.66 7.86
CA LYS A 305 8.77 -16.47 7.66
C LYS A 305 8.54 -17.44 8.82
N PHE A 306 9.57 -18.18 9.23
CA PHE A 306 9.49 -19.13 10.34
C PHE A 306 9.19 -18.42 11.67
N THR A 307 9.96 -17.38 11.99
CA THR A 307 9.80 -16.63 13.23
C THR A 307 8.44 -15.93 13.32
N GLN A 308 7.96 -15.32 12.23
CA GLN A 308 6.62 -14.76 12.17
C GLN A 308 5.55 -15.84 12.27
N GLY A 309 5.69 -16.99 11.60
CA GLY A 309 4.68 -18.04 11.59
C GLY A 309 4.52 -18.76 12.94
N HIS A 310 5.61 -18.89 13.70
CA HIS A 310 5.68 -19.82 14.83
C HIS A 310 6.10 -19.20 16.17
N ILE A 311 6.82 -18.08 16.16
CA ILE A 311 7.45 -17.53 17.39
C ILE A 311 6.81 -16.21 17.79
N LEU A 312 6.69 -15.26 16.88
CA LEU A 312 6.15 -13.93 17.20
C LEU A 312 4.64 -14.02 17.46
N PRO A 313 4.04 -13.10 18.24
CA PRO A 313 2.59 -13.01 18.35
C PRO A 313 1.96 -12.58 17.01
N PRO A 314 0.64 -12.79 16.82
CA PRO A 314 -0.07 -12.25 15.67
C PRO A 314 0.24 -10.78 15.48
N TRP A 315 0.35 -10.38 14.23
CA TRP A 315 0.69 -9.01 13.91
C TRP A 315 -0.43 -8.07 14.38
N ILE A 316 -0.06 -7.00 15.09
CA ILE A 316 -1.00 -5.92 15.40
C ILE A 316 -1.06 -5.01 14.17
N PRO A 317 -2.23 -4.80 13.55
CA PRO A 317 -2.36 -3.96 12.37
C PRO A 317 -1.73 -2.58 12.62
N ARG A 318 -0.72 -2.20 11.83
CA ARG A 318 -0.29 -0.79 11.80
C ARG A 318 -1.41 0.04 11.20
N LYS A 319 -1.55 1.28 11.68
CA LYS A 319 -2.46 2.24 11.05
C LYS A 319 -2.11 2.36 9.56
N PRO A 320 -3.08 2.16 8.65
CA PRO A 320 -2.84 2.38 7.22
C PRO A 320 -2.41 3.81 6.98
N ILE A 321 -1.68 4.04 5.88
CA ILE A 321 -1.21 5.38 5.52
C ILE A 321 -2.37 6.37 5.36
N VAL A 322 -3.49 5.90 4.80
CA VAL A 322 -4.75 6.65 4.71
C VAL A 322 -5.63 6.30 5.92
N PRO A 323 -5.94 7.25 6.80
CA PRO A 323 -6.90 7.02 7.87
C PRO A 323 -8.27 6.60 7.33
N MET A 324 -8.86 5.53 7.87
CA MET A 324 -10.19 5.08 7.43
C MET A 324 -11.31 6.02 7.92
N LYS A 325 -11.09 6.83 8.96
CA LYS A 325 -12.07 7.81 9.42
C LYS A 325 -11.98 9.09 8.61
N THR A 326 -13.13 9.59 8.16
CA THR A 326 -13.23 10.91 7.53
C THR A 326 -12.93 12.02 8.53
N PRO A 327 -12.28 13.12 8.11
CA PRO A 327 -12.10 14.29 8.96
C PRO A 327 -13.45 14.94 9.26
N SER A 328 -13.59 15.52 10.45
CA SER A 328 -14.72 16.40 10.75
C SER A 328 -14.58 17.69 9.91
N PRO A 329 -15.68 18.26 9.42
CA PRO A 329 -15.65 19.59 8.82
C PRO A 329 -15.04 20.61 9.79
N PRO A 330 -14.09 21.44 9.34
CA PRO A 330 -13.57 22.56 10.13
C PRO A 330 -14.68 23.53 10.55
N ALA A 331 -14.48 24.21 11.69
CA ALA A 331 -15.44 25.20 12.21
C ALA A 331 -15.40 26.55 11.47
N ASP A 332 -14.37 26.79 10.67
CA ASP A 332 -14.10 28.02 9.94
C ASP A 332 -14.56 27.97 8.47
N ASP A 333 -15.46 27.03 8.13
CA ASP A 333 -15.95 26.73 6.78
C ASP A 333 -14.84 26.41 5.75
N SER A 334 -13.60 26.19 6.20
CA SER A 334 -12.52 25.74 5.32
C SER A 334 -12.74 24.29 4.88
N LEU A 335 -12.19 23.93 3.71
CA LEU A 335 -12.32 22.57 3.20
C LEU A 335 -11.63 21.58 4.15
N ALA A 336 -12.32 20.50 4.51
CA ALA A 336 -11.75 19.47 5.36
C ALA A 336 -10.52 18.82 4.71
N ARG A 337 -9.46 18.61 5.49
CA ARG A 337 -8.19 18.03 5.03
C ARG A 337 -7.84 16.78 5.82
N MET A 338 -7.13 15.87 5.17
CA MET A 338 -6.60 14.66 5.78
C MET A 338 -5.09 14.73 5.93
N HIS A 339 -4.57 13.98 6.91
CA HIS A 339 -3.14 13.77 7.09
C HIS A 339 -2.84 12.26 6.99
N PRO A 340 -1.71 11.86 6.39
CA PRO A 340 -1.30 10.47 6.39
C PRO A 340 -0.96 10.03 7.83
N ALA A 341 -1.18 8.77 8.16
CA ALA A 341 -0.92 8.25 9.50
C ALA A 341 0.58 8.22 9.85
N TRP A 342 1.44 8.20 8.84
CA TRP A 342 2.89 8.18 8.96
C TRP A 342 3.53 8.79 7.72
N ARG A 343 4.74 9.34 7.88
CA ARG A 343 5.56 9.88 6.78
C ARG A 343 6.41 8.80 6.14
N VAL A 344 6.80 9.02 4.89
CA VAL A 344 7.79 8.18 4.19
C VAL A 344 9.19 8.75 4.50
N THR A 345 9.87 9.35 3.52
CA THR A 345 11.18 9.99 3.69
C THR A 345 11.03 11.45 4.14
N LYS A 346 10.15 12.21 3.47
CA LYS A 346 9.84 13.61 3.80
C LYS A 346 8.46 13.73 4.45
N PRO A 347 8.22 14.75 5.29
CA PRO A 347 6.99 14.90 6.06
C PRO A 347 5.85 15.55 5.25
N TRP A 348 5.67 15.15 4.00
CA TRP A 348 4.56 15.60 3.16
C TRP A 348 3.22 15.33 3.83
N TYR A 349 2.38 16.37 3.88
CA TYR A 349 1.05 16.37 4.47
C TYR A 349 1.02 16.08 5.98
N MET A 350 2.15 16.07 6.67
CA MET A 350 2.16 15.89 8.13
C MET A 350 1.82 17.21 8.83
N PRO A 351 0.96 17.18 9.86
CA PRO A 351 0.67 18.39 10.62
C PRO A 351 1.92 18.85 11.37
N ARG A 352 2.02 20.16 11.62
CA ARG A 352 3.09 20.74 12.42
C ARG A 352 3.04 20.17 13.84
N SER A 353 4.21 19.80 14.37
CA SER A 353 4.33 19.42 15.77
C SER A 353 3.92 20.60 16.66
N THR A 354 3.19 20.34 17.75
CA THR A 354 2.80 21.35 18.74
C THR A 354 3.40 21.04 20.11
N GLY A 355 3.46 22.04 20.98
CA GLY A 355 3.94 21.90 22.37
C GLY A 355 5.39 21.42 22.48
N LEU A 356 5.65 20.57 23.48
CA LEU A 356 7.00 20.04 23.80
C LEU A 356 7.67 19.32 22.62
N ARG A 357 6.87 18.67 21.75
CA ARG A 357 7.39 17.99 20.55
C ARG A 357 7.99 18.98 19.57
N SER A 358 7.34 20.14 19.37
CA SER A 358 7.88 21.20 18.50
C SER A 358 9.20 21.73 19.06
N VAL A 359 9.29 21.93 20.37
CA VAL A 359 10.51 22.41 21.03
C VAL A 359 11.64 21.40 20.85
N LEU A 360 11.37 20.11 21.09
CA LEU A 360 12.34 19.04 20.90
C LEU A 360 12.80 18.92 19.44
N GLU A 361 11.88 19.02 18.47
CA GLU A 361 12.23 18.98 17.05
C GLU A 361 13.09 20.18 16.64
N CYS A 362 12.79 21.38 17.13
CA CYS A 362 13.62 22.57 16.92
C CYS A 362 15.00 22.41 17.56
N ALA A 363 15.08 21.89 18.79
CA ALA A 363 16.35 21.65 19.48
C ALA A 363 17.21 20.61 18.74
N MET A 364 16.63 19.48 18.34
CA MET A 364 17.31 18.44 17.54
C MET A 364 17.78 18.98 16.18
N ALA A 365 17.00 19.87 15.55
CA ALA A 365 17.41 20.53 14.32
C ALA A 365 18.54 21.54 14.55
N ALA A 366 18.52 22.28 15.66
CA ALA A 366 19.56 23.26 16.01
C ALA A 366 20.91 22.60 16.31
N VAL A 367 20.91 21.43 16.95
CA VAL A 367 22.13 20.64 17.26
C VAL A 367 22.51 19.66 16.16
N GLY A 368 21.86 19.73 14.99
CA GLY A 368 22.21 18.93 13.80
C GLY A 368 21.84 17.44 13.88
N MET A 369 21.10 17.00 14.90
CA MET A 369 20.61 15.63 15.04
C MET A 369 19.45 15.31 14.09
N LYS A 370 18.77 16.34 13.56
CA LYS A 370 17.67 16.20 12.60
C LYS A 370 17.84 17.23 11.49
N SER A 371 17.73 16.82 10.22
CA SER A 371 17.79 17.80 9.13
C SER A 371 16.53 18.68 9.11
N LYS A 372 16.66 19.94 8.66
CA LYS A 372 15.50 20.85 8.47
C LYS A 372 14.48 20.31 7.45
N ASP A 373 14.85 19.30 6.65
CA ASP A 373 13.97 18.64 5.68
C ASP A 373 13.14 17.50 6.28
N GLU A 374 13.38 17.12 7.53
CA GLU A 374 12.62 16.10 8.26
C GLU A 374 11.55 16.71 9.20
N VAL A 375 11.48 18.04 9.28
CA VAL A 375 10.50 18.75 10.09
C VAL A 375 9.31 19.16 9.20
N PRO A 376 8.06 18.83 9.57
CA PRO A 376 6.87 19.32 8.86
C PRO A 376 6.87 20.85 8.76
N GLY A 377 6.31 21.37 7.68
CA GLY A 377 6.26 22.81 7.44
C GLY A 377 5.47 23.13 6.16
N LEU A 378 5.26 24.43 5.92
CA LEU A 378 4.53 24.94 4.74
C LEU A 378 4.99 24.33 3.41
N LYS A 379 6.30 24.15 3.20
CA LYS A 379 6.84 23.52 1.98
C LYS A 379 6.36 22.08 1.73
N TYR A 380 5.87 21.41 2.77
CA TYR A 380 5.41 20.04 2.75
C TYR A 380 3.88 19.91 2.83
N GLY A 381 3.14 21.02 2.77
CA GLY A 381 1.68 21.01 2.87
C GLY A 381 1.20 20.62 4.27
N GLU A 382 1.66 21.33 5.31
CA GLU A 382 1.32 21.03 6.70
C GLU A 382 -0.18 21.12 7.02
N GLU A 383 -0.96 21.75 6.15
CA GLU A 383 -2.42 21.79 6.17
C GLU A 383 -3.07 20.43 5.85
N GLY A 384 -2.30 19.48 5.31
CA GLY A 384 -2.79 18.17 4.87
C GLY A 384 -3.24 18.18 3.40
N TYR A 385 -3.87 17.09 2.98
CA TYR A 385 -4.27 16.89 1.58
C TYR A 385 -5.79 16.80 1.43
N ARG A 386 -6.22 17.11 0.20
CA ARG A 386 -7.49 16.65 -0.37
C ARG A 386 -7.20 15.77 -1.57
N LEU A 387 -8.05 14.77 -1.83
CA LEU A 387 -7.81 13.74 -2.84
C LEU A 387 -7.73 14.34 -4.24
N GLU A 388 -8.59 15.29 -4.56
CA GLU A 388 -8.61 16.01 -5.84
C GLU A 388 -7.42 16.95 -6.04
N GLU A 389 -6.65 17.26 -4.98
CA GLU A 389 -5.45 18.10 -5.03
C GLU A 389 -4.15 17.30 -5.17
N LEU A 390 -4.19 15.97 -5.00
CA LEU A 390 -2.99 15.12 -5.02
C LEU A 390 -2.34 15.07 -6.41
N GLY A 391 -1.03 14.86 -6.45
CA GLY A 391 -0.23 14.82 -7.68
C GLY A 391 0.77 15.98 -7.80
N PRO A 392 1.35 16.18 -9.00
CA PRO A 392 2.32 17.25 -9.27
C PRO A 392 1.84 18.63 -8.77
N MET A 393 2.73 19.42 -8.18
CA MET A 393 2.38 20.73 -7.61
C MET A 393 1.74 21.67 -8.63
N ARG A 394 2.15 21.58 -9.90
CA ARG A 394 1.56 22.35 -11.02
C ARG A 394 0.07 22.09 -11.25
N TRP A 395 -0.47 21.01 -10.69
CA TRP A 395 -1.87 20.60 -10.82
C TRP A 395 -2.60 20.56 -9.48
N LYS A 396 -2.00 21.09 -8.39
CA LYS A 396 -2.63 21.13 -7.07
C LYS A 396 -4.01 21.77 -7.14
N ASP A 397 -4.13 22.87 -7.90
CA ASP A 397 -5.32 23.71 -7.98
C ASP A 397 -6.10 23.54 -9.31
N ALA A 398 -5.88 22.44 -10.03
CA ALA A 398 -6.47 22.21 -11.35
C ALA A 398 -7.30 20.91 -11.40
N GLY A 399 -8.38 20.94 -12.18
CA GLY A 399 -9.19 19.76 -12.49
C GLY A 399 -10.18 19.33 -11.39
N HIS A 400 -10.44 20.19 -10.38
CA HIS A 400 -11.22 19.80 -9.21
C HIS A 400 -12.67 19.50 -9.58
N THR A 401 -13.30 20.37 -10.37
CA THR A 401 -14.68 20.20 -10.84
C THR A 401 -14.83 18.94 -11.71
N GLU A 402 -13.90 18.70 -12.63
CA GLU A 402 -13.91 17.51 -13.48
C GLU A 402 -13.71 16.23 -12.66
N VAL A 403 -12.80 16.24 -11.69
CA VAL A 403 -12.55 15.10 -10.79
C VAL A 403 -13.78 14.79 -9.96
N MET A 404 -14.44 15.81 -9.39
CA MET A 404 -15.67 15.61 -8.62
C MET A 404 -16.78 15.05 -9.50
N LYS A 405 -17.01 15.62 -10.68
CA LYS A 405 -18.01 15.12 -11.63
C LYS A 405 -17.76 13.66 -12.03
N MET A 406 -16.52 13.30 -12.35
CA MET A 406 -16.14 11.90 -12.64
C MET A 406 -16.41 10.98 -11.45
N ALA A 407 -16.12 11.42 -10.22
CA ALA A 407 -16.42 10.63 -9.03
C ALA A 407 -17.92 10.43 -8.83
N GLU A 408 -18.74 11.45 -9.06
CA GLU A 408 -20.21 11.37 -8.98
C GLU A 408 -20.80 10.41 -10.02
N GLU A 409 -20.28 10.44 -11.24
CA GLU A 409 -20.67 9.51 -12.31
C GLU A 409 -20.33 8.06 -11.95
N MET A 410 -19.14 7.81 -11.38
CA MET A 410 -18.74 6.47 -10.93
C MET A 410 -19.56 5.98 -9.73
N MET A 411 -19.94 6.88 -8.83
CA MET A 411 -20.76 6.58 -7.65
C MET A 411 -22.23 6.36 -7.99
N GLY A 412 -22.75 7.06 -9.00
CA GLY A 412 -24.18 7.16 -9.29
C GLY A 412 -24.93 8.12 -8.34
N CYS A 413 -24.22 8.94 -7.56
CA CYS A 413 -24.81 9.96 -6.68
C CYS A 413 -23.83 11.13 -6.43
N PRO A 414 -24.31 12.31 -5.99
CA PRO A 414 -23.46 13.45 -5.70
C PRO A 414 -22.43 13.21 -4.58
N VAL A 415 -21.27 13.87 -4.65
CA VAL A 415 -20.26 13.86 -3.58
C VAL A 415 -20.76 14.75 -2.44
N ARG A 416 -20.84 14.19 -1.23
CA ARG A 416 -21.38 14.87 -0.03
C ARG A 416 -20.40 14.87 1.14
N GLY A 417 -20.80 15.54 2.22
CA GLY A 417 -20.07 15.60 3.48
C GLY A 417 -18.75 16.37 3.37
N ALA A 418 -17.73 15.93 4.11
CA ALA A 418 -16.42 16.59 4.21
C ALA A 418 -15.67 16.73 2.87
N TRP A 419 -16.10 16.01 1.83
CA TRP A 419 -15.48 16.01 0.51
C TRP A 419 -16.22 16.86 -0.52
N ALA A 420 -17.43 17.34 -0.21
CA ALA A 420 -18.16 18.22 -1.11
C ALA A 420 -17.39 19.52 -1.37
N ARG A 421 -17.50 20.04 -2.59
CA ARG A 421 -17.08 21.39 -2.96
C ARG A 421 -18.32 22.21 -3.30
N SER A 422 -18.42 23.42 -2.79
CA SER A 422 -19.41 24.38 -3.27
C SER A 422 -19.04 24.81 -4.69
N SER A 423 -19.99 24.80 -5.61
CA SER A 423 -19.82 25.20 -7.02
C SER A 423 -19.49 26.68 -7.23
N THR A 424 -19.16 27.42 -6.17
CA THR A 424 -19.03 28.88 -6.13
C THR A 424 -17.61 29.38 -5.93
N VAL A 425 -16.60 28.51 -5.80
CA VAL A 425 -15.22 28.93 -5.47
C VAL A 425 -14.29 29.04 -6.70
N GLU A 426 -14.73 28.71 -7.91
CA GLU A 426 -13.91 28.89 -9.11
C GLU A 426 -14.18 30.26 -9.76
N LYS A 427 -13.28 31.23 -9.49
CA LYS A 427 -13.07 32.43 -10.30
C LYS A 427 -11.60 32.59 -10.63
#